data_AF-A0A8S9XJH4-F1
#
_entry.id   AF-A0A8S9XJH4-F1
#
_cell.length_a   1.000
_cell.length_b   1.000
_cell.length_c   1.000
_cell.angle_alpha   90.00
_cell.angle_beta   90.00
_cell.angle_gamma   90.00
#
_symmetry.space_group_name_H-M   'P 1'
#
loop_
_entity.id
_entity.type
_entity.pdbx_description
1 polymer ?
#
loop_
_entity_poly.entity_id
_entity_poly.type
_entity_poly.pdbx_seq_one_letter_code
_entity_poly.pdbx_strand_id
1 'polypeptide(L)'
;MELSLTPASTSSGKSGKAVRSQARAIIFSVYQYVKGLKDGGILGKNVIVREETAKATSVSLSTVNKVIAEGNKALQETGSPAFITPKKPRGRPPTLECDEFSEAAIRHKISEFYIVKKQLPTLRSLVVALREDEVIDCGRNFLTKRLHKLGIQLEEMPVK
;
A
#
# COMPACT_ATOMS: atom_id res chain seq x y z
N MET A 1 -23.25 44.53 29.83
CA MET A 1 -22.93 43.16 30.23
C MET A 1 -22.05 42.58 29.14
N GLU A 2 -20.75 42.84 29.21
CA GLU A 2 -19.77 42.29 28.26
C GLU A 2 -19.40 40.87 28.71
N LEU A 3 -19.89 39.87 27.98
CA LEU A 3 -19.46 38.49 28.15
C LEU A 3 -18.13 38.32 27.41
N SER A 4 -17.02 38.54 28.14
CA SER A 4 -15.68 38.21 27.65
C SER A 4 -15.53 36.68 27.59
N LEU A 5 -15.81 36.11 26.42
CA LEU A 5 -15.44 34.73 26.09
C LEU A 5 -13.92 34.67 25.94
N THR A 6 -13.22 34.34 27.02
CA THR A 6 -11.81 33.96 26.96
C THR A 6 -11.70 32.69 26.10
N PRO A 7 -10.87 32.65 25.04
CA PRO A 7 -10.69 31.43 24.29
C PRO A 7 -9.96 30.43 25.18
N ALA A 8 -10.65 29.34 25.54
CA ALA A 8 -10.03 28.21 26.19
C ALA A 8 -8.89 27.70 25.30
N SER A 9 -7.64 27.92 25.73
CA SER A 9 -6.46 27.40 25.06
C SER A 9 -6.38 25.89 25.28
N THR A 10 -7.19 25.12 24.56
CA THR A 10 -7.06 23.67 24.50
C THR A 10 -5.91 23.33 23.55
N SER A 11 -4.68 23.34 24.06
CA SER A 11 -3.47 22.87 23.37
C SER A 11 -3.43 21.34 23.22
N SER A 12 -4.57 20.66 23.17
CA SER A 12 -4.66 19.23 22.89
C SER A 12 -4.69 19.00 21.39
N GLY A 13 -3.55 19.20 20.72
CA GLY A 13 -3.36 18.62 19.40
C GLY A 13 -3.62 17.13 19.51
N LYS A 14 -4.62 16.60 18.77
CA LYS A 14 -4.92 15.16 18.70
C LYS A 14 -3.73 14.43 18.08
N SER A 15 -2.65 14.24 18.83
CA SER A 15 -1.44 13.56 18.40
C SER A 15 -1.71 12.04 18.36
N GLY A 16 -1.20 11.38 17.32
CA GLY A 16 -1.25 9.92 17.21
C GLY A 16 -2.47 9.29 16.53
N LYS A 17 -3.59 10.02 16.34
CA LYS A 17 -4.76 9.47 15.62
C LYS A 17 -4.77 9.90 14.14
N ALA A 18 -4.86 8.93 13.24
CA ALA A 18 -4.93 9.19 11.80
C ALA A 18 -6.24 9.92 11.44
N VAL A 19 -6.12 11.05 10.72
CA VAL A 19 -7.26 11.79 10.16
C VAL A 19 -7.82 10.99 8.98
N ARG A 20 -9.06 10.50 9.12
CA ARG A 20 -9.79 9.74 8.08
C ARG A 20 -10.19 10.64 6.91
N SER A 21 -10.48 10.02 5.76
CA SER A 21 -10.83 10.69 4.49
C SER A 21 -11.88 11.79 4.63
N GLN A 22 -13.00 11.54 5.32
CA GLN A 22 -14.08 12.52 5.51
C GLN A 22 -13.59 13.78 6.24
N ALA A 23 -12.79 13.61 7.30
CA ALA A 23 -12.24 14.75 8.04
C ALA A 23 -11.24 15.54 7.19
N ARG A 24 -10.46 14.87 6.33
CA ARG A 24 -9.59 15.57 5.35
C ARG A 24 -10.41 16.37 4.33
N ALA A 25 -11.52 15.82 3.86
CA ALA A 25 -12.43 16.53 2.96
C ALA A 25 -12.99 17.81 3.59
N ILE A 26 -13.42 17.73 4.86
CA ILE A 26 -13.91 18.91 5.61
C ILE A 26 -12.79 19.96 5.79
N ILE A 27 -11.57 19.54 6.13
CA ILE A 27 -10.43 20.47 6.26
C ILE A 27 -10.18 21.18 4.92
N PHE A 28 -10.27 20.46 3.82
CA PHE A 28 -10.07 21.04 2.48
C PHE A 28 -11.18 21.99 2.06
N SER A 29 -12.45 21.67 2.36
CA SER A 29 -13.58 22.57 2.08
C SER A 29 -13.50 23.86 2.89
N VAL A 30 -13.10 23.77 4.17
CA VAL A 30 -12.87 24.96 5.00
C VAL A 30 -11.72 25.80 4.44
N TYR A 31 -10.65 25.16 3.94
CA TYR A 31 -9.56 25.86 3.26
C TYR A 31 -10.02 26.61 2.01
N GLN A 32 -10.85 25.99 1.16
CA GLN A 32 -11.40 26.66 -0.02
C GLN A 32 -12.27 27.85 0.38
N TYR A 33 -13.10 27.70 1.41
CA TYR A 33 -13.95 28.77 1.93
C TYR A 33 -13.13 29.97 2.42
N VAL A 34 -12.15 29.75 3.29
CA VAL A 34 -11.29 30.82 3.82
C VAL A 34 -10.46 31.46 2.70
N LYS A 35 -10.00 30.67 1.72
CA LYS A 35 -9.32 31.21 0.53
C LYS A 35 -10.24 32.13 -0.26
N GLY A 36 -11.49 31.72 -0.51
CA GLY A 36 -12.49 32.55 -1.21
C GLY A 36 -12.80 33.86 -0.46
N LEU A 37 -12.87 33.84 0.87
CA LEU A 37 -13.04 35.06 1.68
C LEU A 37 -11.84 36.02 1.56
N LYS A 38 -10.62 35.48 1.44
CA LYS A 38 -9.41 36.28 1.21
C LYS A 38 -9.39 36.88 -0.19
N ASP A 39 -9.71 36.08 -1.20
CA ASP A 39 -9.75 36.51 -2.60
C ASP A 39 -10.86 37.56 -2.83
N GLY A 40 -11.99 37.43 -2.11
CA GLY A 40 -13.09 38.40 -2.09
C GLY A 40 -12.84 39.66 -1.24
N GLY A 41 -11.65 39.81 -0.63
CA GLY A 41 -11.27 40.99 0.14
C GLY A 41 -11.96 41.18 1.49
N ILE A 42 -12.74 40.18 1.96
CA ILE A 42 -13.43 40.20 3.25
C ILE A 42 -12.43 40.00 4.40
N LEU A 43 -11.41 39.19 4.18
CA LEU A 43 -10.30 39.00 5.11
C LEU A 43 -9.18 39.99 4.81
N GLY A 44 -8.54 40.51 5.87
CA GLY A 44 -7.37 41.39 5.73
C GLY A 44 -6.23 40.72 4.95
N LYS A 45 -5.46 41.52 4.19
CA LYS A 45 -4.37 41.04 3.32
C LYS A 45 -3.31 40.20 4.06
N ASN A 46 -3.09 40.49 5.33
CA ASN A 46 -2.10 39.83 6.19
C ASN A 46 -2.56 38.47 6.75
N VAL A 47 -3.80 38.05 6.49
CA VAL A 47 -4.34 36.78 7.00
C VAL A 47 -3.71 35.60 6.26
N ILE A 48 -3.11 34.69 7.02
CA ILE A 48 -2.55 33.44 6.52
C ILE A 48 -3.67 32.39 6.53
N VAL A 49 -4.21 32.09 5.35
CA VAL A 49 -5.35 31.15 5.15
C VAL A 49 -5.16 29.82 5.87
N ARG A 50 -3.93 29.28 5.87
CA ARG A 50 -3.59 27.98 6.48
C ARG A 50 -3.67 28.00 8.01
N GLU A 51 -3.39 29.14 8.62
CA GLU A 51 -3.45 29.30 10.08
C GLU A 51 -4.89 29.44 10.54
N GLU A 52 -5.69 30.20 9.80
CA GLU A 52 -7.13 30.32 10.08
C GLU A 52 -7.86 28.98 9.92
N THR A 53 -7.49 28.19 8.91
CA THR A 53 -8.08 26.85 8.76
C THR A 53 -7.65 25.89 9.86
N ALA A 54 -6.40 25.98 10.33
CA ALA A 54 -5.92 25.21 11.47
C ALA A 54 -6.64 25.58 12.76
N LYS A 55 -6.85 26.89 13.01
CA LYS A 55 -7.64 27.39 14.14
C LYS A 55 -9.09 26.91 14.06
N ALA A 56 -9.73 27.07 12.90
CA ALA A 56 -11.13 26.67 12.68
C ALA A 56 -11.36 25.17 12.83
N THR A 57 -10.39 24.33 12.41
CA THR A 57 -10.53 22.86 12.43
C THR A 57 -9.92 22.20 13.66
N SER A 58 -9.21 22.93 14.53
CA SER A 58 -8.44 22.40 15.67
C SER A 58 -7.39 21.34 15.26
N VAL A 59 -6.79 21.51 14.07
CA VAL A 59 -5.81 20.58 13.50
C VAL A 59 -4.44 21.25 13.38
N SER A 60 -3.36 20.49 13.57
CA SER A 60 -2.00 21.00 13.37
C SER A 60 -1.76 21.54 11.96
N LEU A 61 -0.96 22.60 11.85
CA LEU A 61 -0.56 23.19 10.57
C LEU A 61 0.07 22.16 9.62
N SER A 62 0.89 21.25 10.15
CA SER A 62 1.51 20.17 9.36
C SER A 62 0.47 19.29 8.67
N THR A 63 -0.62 18.95 9.38
CA THR A 63 -1.69 18.11 8.82
C THR A 63 -2.50 18.88 7.79
N VAL A 64 -2.82 20.16 8.05
CA VAL A 64 -3.48 21.04 7.08
C VAL A 64 -2.67 21.15 5.79
N ASN A 65 -1.36 21.37 5.90
CA ASN A 65 -0.47 21.44 4.73
C ASN A 65 -0.46 20.15 3.91
N LYS A 66 -0.42 18.99 4.57
CA LYS A 66 -0.51 17.67 3.89
C LYS A 66 -1.85 17.50 3.18
N VAL A 67 -2.96 17.86 3.82
CA VAL A 67 -4.30 17.78 3.23
C VAL A 67 -4.44 18.71 2.03
N ILE A 68 -3.91 19.93 2.09
CA ILE A 68 -3.94 20.87 0.96
C ILE A 68 -3.11 20.33 -0.21
N ALA A 69 -1.92 19.79 0.04
CA ALA A 69 -1.08 19.22 -1.01
C ALA A 69 -1.75 18.01 -1.68
N GLU A 70 -2.32 17.10 -0.90
CA GLU A 70 -3.08 15.93 -1.38
C GLU A 70 -4.33 16.36 -2.17
N GLY A 71 -5.11 17.31 -1.63
CA GLY A 71 -6.33 17.80 -2.26
C GLY A 71 -6.08 18.54 -3.57
N ASN A 72 -5.04 19.37 -3.65
CA ASN A 72 -4.66 20.04 -4.90
C ASN A 72 -4.20 19.04 -5.97
N LYS A 73 -3.43 18.02 -5.56
CA LYS A 73 -2.99 16.94 -6.46
C LYS A 73 -4.20 16.15 -7.00
N ALA A 74 -5.13 15.77 -6.13
CA ALA A 74 -6.35 15.08 -6.55
C ALA A 74 -7.21 15.94 -7.49
N LEU A 75 -7.31 17.26 -7.22
CA LEU A 75 -8.04 18.18 -8.10
C LEU A 75 -7.44 18.25 -9.51
N GLN A 76 -6.11 18.20 -9.63
CA GLN A 76 -5.42 18.17 -10.93
C GLN A 76 -5.59 16.84 -11.66
N GLU A 77 -5.57 15.72 -10.96
CA GLU A 77 -5.63 14.38 -11.55
C GLU A 77 -7.06 13.94 -11.92
N THR A 78 -8.04 14.25 -11.06
CA THR A 78 -9.42 13.70 -11.17
C THR A 78 -10.50 14.77 -11.25
N GLY A 79 -10.14 16.06 -11.23
CA GLY A 79 -11.11 17.18 -11.26
C GLY A 79 -11.93 17.33 -9.98
N SER A 80 -11.71 16.50 -8.96
CA SER A 80 -12.43 16.52 -7.69
C SER A 80 -11.50 16.22 -6.50
N PRO A 81 -11.73 16.83 -5.32
CA PRO A 81 -10.86 16.61 -4.17
C PRO A 81 -11.19 15.26 -3.51
N ALA A 82 -10.53 14.20 -3.97
CA ALA A 82 -10.65 12.86 -3.39
C ALA A 82 -9.51 12.60 -2.38
N PHE A 83 -9.86 12.15 -1.17
CA PHE A 83 -8.90 11.77 -0.13
C PHE A 83 -8.96 10.26 0.10
N ILE A 84 -7.88 9.56 -0.24
CA ILE A 84 -7.82 8.10 -0.12
C ILE A 84 -7.03 7.75 1.14
N THR A 85 -7.70 7.11 2.10
CA THR A 85 -6.98 6.52 3.23
C THR A 85 -6.32 5.22 2.74
N PRO A 86 -5.00 5.03 2.94
CA PRO A 86 -4.33 3.80 2.53
C PRO A 86 -5.06 2.62 3.15
N LYS A 87 -5.56 1.72 2.29
CA LYS A 87 -6.27 0.52 2.73
C LYS A 87 -5.27 -0.38 3.47
N LYS A 88 -5.73 -1.08 4.51
CA LYS A 88 -4.95 -2.17 5.11
C LYS A 88 -4.47 -3.10 3.98
N PRO A 89 -3.18 -3.52 3.98
CA PRO A 89 -2.69 -4.42 2.95
C PRO A 89 -3.59 -5.65 2.93
N ARG A 90 -4.08 -6.02 1.74
CA ARG A 90 -4.83 -7.28 1.59
C ARG A 90 -3.89 -8.42 2.02
N GLY A 91 -4.42 -9.44 2.70
CA GLY A 91 -3.65 -10.62 3.05
C GLY A 91 -2.96 -11.21 1.83
N ARG A 92 -1.82 -11.88 2.02
CA ARG A 92 -1.09 -12.53 0.93
C ARG A 92 -2.03 -13.51 0.21
N PRO A 93 -1.94 -13.66 -1.13
CA PRO A 93 -2.73 -14.65 -1.86
C PRO A 93 -2.50 -16.05 -1.26
N PRO A 94 -3.48 -16.96 -1.35
CA PRO A 94 -3.34 -18.31 -0.84
C PRO A 94 -2.12 -18.98 -1.47
N THR A 95 -1.42 -19.78 -0.66
CA THR A 95 -0.31 -20.59 -1.16
C THR A 95 -0.88 -21.60 -2.16
N LEU A 96 -0.24 -21.77 -3.31
CA LEU A 96 -0.60 -22.79 -4.29
C LEU A 96 -0.77 -24.14 -3.58
N GLU A 97 -1.96 -24.73 -3.70
CA GLU A 97 -2.23 -26.05 -3.12
C GLU A 97 -1.60 -27.11 -4.01
N CYS A 98 -0.84 -28.02 -3.41
CA CYS A 98 -0.20 -29.14 -4.10
C CYS A 98 -0.77 -30.44 -3.54
N ASP A 99 -1.62 -31.10 -4.33
CA ASP A 99 -2.16 -32.42 -4.02
C ASP A 99 -1.10 -33.52 -4.21
N GLU A 100 -1.39 -34.72 -3.72
CA GLU A 100 -0.53 -35.90 -3.85
C GLU A 100 -0.17 -36.22 -5.31
N PHE A 101 -1.13 -36.04 -6.23
CA PHE A 101 -0.89 -36.19 -7.67
C PHE A 101 0.20 -35.25 -8.16
N SER A 102 0.15 -33.99 -7.72
CA SER A 102 1.12 -32.97 -8.10
C SER A 102 2.51 -33.27 -7.52
N GLU A 103 2.59 -33.85 -6.31
CA GLU A 103 3.85 -34.35 -5.76
C GLU A 103 4.43 -35.50 -6.58
N ALA A 104 3.58 -36.46 -6.98
CA ALA A 104 4.00 -37.60 -7.79
C ALA A 104 4.53 -37.16 -9.16
N ALA A 105 3.85 -36.20 -9.79
CA ALA A 105 4.30 -35.61 -11.04
C ALA A 105 5.66 -34.89 -10.91
N ILE A 106 5.89 -34.13 -9.82
CA ILE A 106 7.20 -33.53 -9.52
C ILE A 106 8.28 -34.62 -9.40
N ARG A 107 8.02 -35.69 -8.64
CA ARG A 107 8.99 -36.79 -8.48
C ARG A 107 9.30 -37.44 -9.84
N HIS A 108 8.27 -37.74 -10.62
CA HIS A 108 8.43 -38.34 -11.94
C HIS A 108 9.27 -37.46 -12.86
N LYS A 109 9.02 -36.14 -12.87
CA LYS A 109 9.77 -35.21 -13.72
C LYS A 109 11.24 -35.16 -13.32
N ILE A 110 11.54 -35.18 -12.02
CA ILE A 110 12.92 -35.26 -11.52
C ILE A 110 13.59 -36.56 -12.00
N SER A 111 12.90 -37.71 -11.90
CA SER A 111 13.42 -38.98 -12.41
C SER A 111 13.67 -38.93 -13.92
N GLU A 112 12.80 -38.28 -14.70
CA GLU A 112 12.98 -38.09 -16.14
C GLU A 112 14.27 -37.31 -16.46
N PHE A 113 14.59 -36.27 -15.68
CA PHE A 113 15.86 -35.54 -15.85
C PHE A 113 17.09 -36.43 -15.67
N TYR A 114 17.07 -37.33 -14.67
CA TYR A 114 18.17 -38.26 -14.43
C TYR A 114 18.24 -39.38 -15.48
N ILE A 115 17.10 -39.97 -15.86
CA ILE A 115 17.05 -41.16 -16.73
C ILE A 115 17.19 -40.79 -18.21
N VAL A 116 16.37 -39.84 -18.67
CA VAL A 116 16.23 -39.51 -20.09
C VAL A 116 17.26 -38.46 -20.50
N LYS A 117 17.29 -37.34 -19.78
CA LYS A 117 18.18 -36.21 -20.13
C LYS A 117 19.62 -36.43 -19.65
N LYS A 118 19.86 -37.35 -18.71
CA LYS A 118 21.16 -37.60 -18.05
C LYS A 118 21.82 -36.31 -17.55
N GLN A 119 21.01 -35.38 -17.07
CA GLN A 119 21.44 -34.08 -16.56
C GLN A 119 20.96 -33.89 -15.13
N LEU A 120 21.76 -33.18 -14.33
CA LEU A 120 21.35 -32.78 -12.98
C LEU A 120 20.24 -31.72 -13.08
N PRO A 121 19.04 -31.98 -12.53
CA PRO A 121 17.97 -31.01 -12.58
C PRO A 121 18.31 -29.78 -11.73
N THR A 122 18.33 -28.62 -12.37
CA THR A 122 18.38 -27.33 -11.67
C THR A 122 16.96 -26.86 -11.33
N LEU A 123 16.82 -26.03 -10.30
CA LEU A 123 15.51 -25.47 -9.95
C LEU A 123 14.86 -24.70 -11.12
N ARG A 124 15.66 -23.98 -11.92
CA ARG A 124 15.16 -23.23 -13.08
C ARG A 124 14.65 -24.16 -14.17
N SER A 125 15.44 -25.17 -14.54
CA SER A 125 15.04 -26.15 -15.55
C SER A 125 13.81 -26.95 -15.12
N LEU A 126 13.68 -27.24 -13.83
CA LEU A 126 12.54 -27.97 -13.29
C LEU A 126 11.27 -27.11 -13.31
N VAL A 127 11.34 -25.81 -12.95
CA VAL A 127 10.19 -24.90 -13.06
C VAL A 127 9.71 -24.77 -14.51
N VAL A 128 10.63 -24.64 -15.47
CA VAL A 128 10.28 -24.55 -16.89
C VAL A 128 9.61 -25.84 -17.36
N ALA A 129 10.20 -26.99 -17.05
CA ALA A 129 9.65 -28.29 -17.45
C ALA A 129 8.28 -28.59 -16.82
N LEU A 130 8.06 -28.23 -15.55
CA LEU A 130 6.76 -28.41 -14.88
C LEU A 130 5.67 -27.49 -15.44
N ARG A 131 6.07 -26.31 -15.95
CA ARG A 131 5.15 -25.40 -16.65
C ARG A 131 4.81 -25.91 -18.05
N GLU A 132 5.80 -26.44 -18.78
CA GLU A 132 5.60 -27.03 -20.12
C GLU A 132 4.66 -28.24 -20.09
N ASP A 133 4.76 -29.08 -19.05
CA ASP A 133 3.88 -30.24 -18.86
C ASP A 133 2.50 -29.88 -18.25
N GLU A 134 2.22 -28.59 -18.04
CA GLU A 134 0.98 -28.06 -17.42
C GLU A 134 0.62 -28.67 -16.05
N VAL A 135 1.59 -29.26 -15.35
CA VAL A 135 1.36 -29.90 -14.05
C VAL A 135 1.12 -28.85 -12.98
N ILE A 136 2.04 -27.89 -12.85
CA ILE A 136 1.99 -26.82 -11.86
C ILE A 136 2.72 -25.59 -12.41
N ASP A 137 2.06 -24.42 -12.41
CA ASP A 137 2.74 -23.13 -12.54
C ASP A 137 3.16 -22.60 -11.17
N CYS A 138 4.45 -22.77 -10.82
CA CYS A 138 4.98 -22.35 -9.53
C CYS A 138 6.27 -21.52 -9.64
N GLY A 139 6.49 -20.67 -8.64
CA GLY A 139 7.74 -19.93 -8.49
C GLY A 139 8.85 -20.78 -7.84
N ARG A 140 10.12 -20.42 -8.09
CA ARG A 140 11.31 -21.11 -7.54
C ARG A 140 11.21 -21.38 -6.03
N ASN A 141 10.85 -20.37 -5.24
CA ASN A 141 10.77 -20.49 -3.78
C ASN A 141 9.73 -21.51 -3.31
N PHE A 142 8.64 -21.65 -4.06
CA PHE A 142 7.62 -22.65 -3.76
C PHE A 142 8.18 -24.06 -4.00
N LEU A 143 8.80 -24.27 -5.16
CA LEU A 143 9.38 -25.55 -5.54
C LEU A 143 10.50 -25.97 -4.57
N THR A 144 11.40 -25.06 -4.20
CA THR A 144 12.45 -25.33 -3.19
C THR A 144 11.86 -25.83 -1.88
N LYS A 145 10.87 -25.12 -1.31
CA LYS A 145 10.20 -25.54 -0.07
C LYS A 145 9.51 -26.89 -0.24
N ARG A 146 8.92 -27.15 -1.42
CA ARG A 146 8.24 -28.41 -1.69
C ARG A 146 9.21 -29.58 -1.80
N LEU A 147 10.34 -29.39 -2.48
CA LEU A 147 11.38 -30.40 -2.61
C LEU A 147 12.01 -30.78 -1.26
N HIS A 148 12.24 -29.79 -0.39
CA HIS A 148 12.68 -30.06 0.98
C HIS A 148 11.67 -30.92 1.76
N LYS A 149 10.36 -30.67 1.60
CA LYS A 149 9.32 -31.53 2.20
C LYS A 149 9.31 -32.94 1.61
N LEU A 150 9.63 -33.08 0.33
CA LEU A 150 9.73 -34.37 -0.37
C LEU A 150 11.03 -35.13 -0.06
N GLY A 151 11.95 -34.53 0.71
CA GLY A 151 13.26 -35.12 1.04
C GLY A 151 14.27 -35.06 -0.10
N ILE A 152 14.02 -34.27 -1.15
CA ILE A 152 14.89 -34.18 -2.32
C ILE A 152 15.80 -32.96 -2.16
N GLN A 153 17.11 -33.21 -2.11
CA GLN A 153 18.12 -32.16 -2.08
C GLN A 153 18.68 -31.97 -3.50
N LEU A 154 18.40 -30.80 -4.08
CA LEU A 154 19.05 -30.39 -5.33
C LEU A 154 20.21 -29.47 -4.97
N GLU A 155 21.43 -29.81 -5.40
CA GLU A 155 22.55 -28.88 -5.26
C GLU A 155 22.31 -27.66 -6.15
N GLU A 156 22.28 -26.49 -5.53
CA GLU A 156 22.20 -25.24 -6.25
C GLU A 156 23.55 -24.97 -6.93
N MET A 157 23.61 -25.16 -8.24
CA MET A 157 24.76 -24.73 -9.03
C MET A 157 24.88 -23.20 -8.97
N PRO A 158 26.07 -22.64 -8.65
CA PRO A 158 26.27 -21.21 -8.65
C PRO A 158 26.05 -20.68 -10.07
N VAL A 159 25.12 -19.73 -10.18
CA VAL A 159 24.85 -19.01 -11.43
C VAL A 159 26.08 -18.17 -11.72
N LYS A 160 26.86 -18.55 -12.75
CA LYS A 160 27.92 -17.72 -13.33
C LYS A 160 27.33 -16.53 -14.09
#